data_AF-A0A7S1YLL1-F1
#
_entry.id   AF-A0A7S1YLL1-F1
#
_cell.length_a   1.000
_cell.length_b   1.000
_cell.length_c   1.000
_cell.angle_alpha   90.00
_cell.angle_beta   90.00
_cell.angle_gamma   90.00
#
_symmetry.space_group_name_H-M   'P 1'
#
loop_
_entity.id
_entity.type
_entity.pdbx_description
1 polymer ?
#
loop_
_entity_poly.entity_id
_entity_poly.type
_entity_poly.pdbx_seq_one_letter_code
_entity_poly.pdbx_strand_id
1 'polypeptide(L)'
;GPKDRVRFFGGKVTLTRRQAGIVAAALNGLFGGTSLIPMHYAAKEGYSGARYFVSFATGSMIVQVLWWIGLVAYRITLNRGSVPAALANLPEFHFSKVWLPLFLSGILFSIGMLGSIISVEYLGQGIGNTFVQCKILIAGLWGIFYYQEIRGMATITKFFISAVFALMGILALSHEHSHISHH
;
A
#
# COMPACT_ATOMS: atom_id res chain seq x y z
N GLY A 1 20.84 -2.29 -19.58
CA GLY A 1 20.90 -1.57 -20.89
C GLY A 1 20.01 -0.33 -20.85
N PRO A 2 19.98 0.53 -21.89
CA PRO A 2 19.15 1.75 -21.90
C PRO A 2 17.63 1.52 -21.73
N LYS A 3 17.15 0.26 -21.79
CA LYS A 3 15.78 -0.18 -21.49
C LYS A 3 15.42 -0.22 -19.99
N ASP A 4 16.38 0.01 -19.09
CA ASP A 4 16.17 -0.08 -17.62
C ASP A 4 15.84 1.26 -16.95
N ARG A 5 15.66 2.33 -17.72
CA ARG A 5 15.39 3.69 -17.20
C ARG A 5 13.94 4.09 -17.44
N VAL A 6 13.25 4.44 -16.35
CA VAL A 6 11.91 5.03 -16.38
C VAL A 6 12.07 6.54 -16.53
N ARG A 7 11.39 7.12 -17.52
CA ARG A 7 11.42 8.55 -17.83
C ARG A 7 10.17 9.21 -17.26
N PHE A 8 10.37 10.18 -16.37
CA PHE A 8 9.30 11.01 -15.83
C PHE A 8 9.37 12.42 -16.43
N PHE A 9 8.23 13.13 -16.45
CA PHE A 9 8.12 14.53 -16.87
C PHE A 9 8.74 14.83 -18.25
N GLY A 10 8.38 14.03 -19.27
CA GLY A 10 8.90 14.22 -20.63
C GLY A 10 10.40 13.94 -20.77
N GLY A 11 11.01 13.21 -19.83
CA GLY A 11 12.42 12.84 -19.87
C GLY A 11 13.35 13.68 -18.98
N LYS A 12 12.81 14.69 -18.27
CA LYS A 12 13.60 15.53 -17.35
C LYS A 12 14.15 14.76 -16.15
N VAL A 13 13.46 13.70 -15.72
CA VAL A 13 13.91 12.83 -14.64
C VAL A 13 13.99 11.40 -15.17
N THR A 14 15.18 10.80 -15.06
CA THR A 14 15.43 9.40 -15.45
C THR A 14 15.88 8.60 -14.25
N LEU A 15 15.06 7.64 -13.82
CA LEU A 15 15.39 6.74 -12.72
C LEU A 15 15.61 5.33 -13.25
N THR A 16 16.52 4.58 -12.64
CA THR A 16 16.59 3.13 -12.89
C THR A 16 15.35 2.44 -12.32
N ARG A 17 14.93 1.30 -12.88
CA ARG A 17 13.81 0.50 -12.34
C ARG A 17 13.96 0.19 -10.84
N ARG A 18 15.19 -0.09 -10.39
CA ARG A 18 15.49 -0.33 -8.96
C ARG A 18 15.24 0.91 -8.11
N GLN A 19 15.73 2.07 -8.53
CA GLN A 19 15.50 3.33 -7.82
C GLN A 19 14.01 3.70 -7.78
N ALA A 20 13.30 3.54 -8.90
CA ALA A 20 11.87 3.77 -8.96
C ALA A 20 11.12 2.83 -8.01
N GLY A 21 11.51 1.56 -7.93
CA GLY A 21 10.96 0.59 -6.98
C GLY A 21 11.21 0.98 -5.52
N ILE A 22 12.42 1.43 -5.17
CA ILE A 22 12.77 1.87 -3.82
C ILE A 22 11.96 3.12 -3.43
N VAL A 23 11.86 4.10 -4.33
CA VAL A 23 11.08 5.33 -4.09
C VAL A 23 9.59 4.98 -3.92
N ALA A 24 9.05 4.11 -4.79
CA ALA A 24 7.67 3.66 -4.67
C ALA A 24 7.41 2.92 -3.35
N ALA A 25 8.34 2.06 -2.92
CA ALA A 25 8.24 1.36 -1.65
C ALA A 25 8.28 2.33 -0.46
N ALA A 26 9.17 3.32 -0.49
CA ALA A 26 9.26 4.35 0.55
C ALA A 26 8.00 5.21 0.63
N LEU A 27 7.47 5.66 -0.51
CA LEU A 27 6.22 6.42 -0.56
C LEU A 27 5.03 5.59 -0.10
N ASN A 28 4.95 4.32 -0.50
CA ASN A 28 3.90 3.41 -0.05
C ASN A 28 3.96 3.19 1.47
N GLY A 29 5.17 3.02 2.02
CA GLY A 29 5.38 2.92 3.47
C GLY A 29 4.96 4.19 4.20
N LEU A 30 5.36 5.36 3.68
CA LEU A 30 5.01 6.65 4.26
C LEU A 30 3.49 6.87 4.25
N PHE A 31 2.85 6.77 3.08
CA PHE A 31 1.41 6.98 2.96
C PHE A 31 0.61 5.94 3.74
N GLY A 32 1.02 4.67 3.68
CA GLY A 32 0.40 3.60 4.46
C GLY A 32 0.52 3.84 5.97
N GLY A 33 1.69 4.24 6.45
CA GLY A 33 1.90 4.57 7.87
C GLY A 33 1.12 5.80 8.33
N THR A 34 1.01 6.83 7.49
CA THR A 34 0.26 8.04 7.83
C THR A 34 -1.26 7.87 7.75
N SER A 35 -1.75 6.83 7.06
CA SER A 35 -3.19 6.63 6.82
C SER A 35 -4.00 6.38 8.10
N LEU A 36 -3.35 5.96 9.19
CA LEU A 36 -3.98 5.71 10.49
C LEU A 36 -3.80 6.88 11.48
N ILE A 37 -3.05 7.93 11.12
CA ILE A 37 -2.89 9.12 11.95
C ILE A 37 -4.24 9.82 12.21
N PRO A 38 -5.12 10.03 11.20
CA PRO A 38 -6.42 10.65 11.45
C PRO A 38 -7.28 9.87 12.45
N MET A 39 -7.18 8.53 12.45
CA MET A 39 -7.90 7.68 13.40
C MET A 39 -7.50 7.98 14.85
N HIS A 40 -6.22 8.27 15.10
CA HIS A 40 -5.73 8.65 16.43
C HIS A 40 -6.41 9.90 16.97
N TYR A 41 -6.57 10.92 16.12
CA TYR A 41 -7.20 12.17 16.49
C TYR A 41 -8.72 12.02 16.57
N ALA A 42 -9.34 11.34 15.61
CA ALA A 42 -10.77 11.09 15.56
C ALA A 42 -11.27 10.23 16.73
N ALA A 43 -10.43 9.33 17.25
CA ALA A 43 -10.74 8.55 18.45
C ALA A 43 -10.99 9.42 19.68
N LYS A 44 -10.30 10.58 19.81
CA LYS A 44 -10.52 11.53 20.91
C LYS A 44 -11.90 12.19 20.85
N GLU A 45 -12.50 12.25 19.66
CA GLU A 45 -13.83 12.81 19.41
C GLU A 45 -14.93 11.73 19.38
N GLY A 46 -14.61 10.48 19.73
CA GLY A 46 -15.57 9.36 19.76
C GLY A 46 -15.81 8.68 18.40
N TYR A 47 -14.98 8.97 17.39
CA TYR A 47 -15.01 8.32 16.09
C TYR A 47 -13.92 7.23 16.02
N SER A 48 -14.11 6.12 16.76
CA SER A 48 -13.24 4.94 16.70
C SER A 48 -13.89 3.75 15.98
N GLY A 49 -13.07 2.73 15.69
CA GLY A 49 -13.51 1.42 15.22
C GLY A 49 -14.23 1.42 13.86
N ALA A 50 -15.38 0.75 13.80
CA ALA A 50 -16.11 0.49 12.56
C ALA A 50 -16.60 1.77 11.84
N ARG A 51 -16.86 2.86 12.56
CA ARG A 51 -17.28 4.14 11.96
C ARG A 51 -16.16 4.77 11.13
N TYR A 52 -14.92 4.67 11.62
CA TYR A 52 -13.74 5.10 10.87
C TYR A 52 -13.58 4.28 9.59
N PHE A 53 -13.78 2.96 9.66
CA PHE A 53 -13.70 2.07 8.50
C PHE A 53 -14.65 2.50 7.37
N VAL A 54 -15.91 2.79 7.69
CA VAL A 54 -16.90 3.23 6.69
C VAL A 54 -16.53 4.57 6.07
N SER A 55 -16.08 5.53 6.90
CA SER A 55 -15.61 6.83 6.41
C SER A 55 -14.39 6.69 5.49
N PHE A 56 -13.40 5.88 5.91
CA PHE A 56 -12.20 5.59 5.13
C PHE A 56 -12.55 4.92 3.79
N ALA A 57 -13.42 3.92 3.79
CA ALA A 57 -13.87 3.25 2.57
C ALA A 57 -14.55 4.23 1.61
N THR A 58 -15.45 5.09 2.13
CA THR A 58 -16.15 6.10 1.33
C THR A 58 -15.17 7.12 0.75
N GLY A 59 -14.25 7.63 1.57
CA GLY A 59 -13.19 8.55 1.14
C GLY A 59 -12.30 7.95 0.07
N SER A 60 -11.89 6.68 0.24
CA SER A 60 -11.07 5.96 -0.75
C SER A 60 -11.80 5.79 -2.09
N MET A 61 -13.11 5.52 -2.07
CA MET A 61 -13.94 5.40 -3.26
C MET A 61 -14.03 6.75 -4.01
N ILE A 62 -14.23 7.85 -3.29
CA ILE A 62 -14.27 9.20 -3.88
C ILE A 62 -12.93 9.51 -4.56
N VAL A 63 -11.81 9.33 -3.85
CA VAL A 63 -10.47 9.58 -4.41
C VAL A 63 -10.21 8.70 -5.64
N GLN A 64 -10.62 7.44 -5.62
CA GLN A 64 -10.46 6.52 -6.75
C GLN A 64 -11.26 6.98 -7.98
N VAL A 65 -12.48 7.48 -7.79
CA VAL A 65 -13.30 8.05 -8.87
C VAL A 65 -12.66 9.32 -9.42
N LEU A 66 -12.23 10.24 -8.54
CA LEU A 66 -11.53 11.47 -8.96
C LEU A 66 -10.25 11.18 -9.74
N TRP A 67 -9.50 10.15 -9.34
CA TRP A 67 -8.30 9.71 -10.06
C TRP A 67 -8.63 9.23 -11.47
N TRP A 68 -9.71 8.45 -11.64
CA TRP A 68 -10.19 8.03 -12.95
C TRP A 68 -10.63 9.20 -13.82
N ILE A 69 -11.36 10.16 -13.25
CA ILE A 69 -11.77 11.40 -13.94
C ILE A 69 -10.53 12.17 -14.41
N GLY A 70 -9.53 12.34 -13.52
CA GLY A 70 -8.28 13.00 -13.85
C GLY A 70 -7.49 12.28 -14.95
N LEU A 71 -7.46 10.95 -14.94
CA LEU A 71 -6.83 10.14 -15.97
C LEU A 71 -7.51 10.33 -17.33
N VAL A 72 -8.84 10.29 -17.37
CA VAL A 72 -9.61 10.54 -18.61
C VAL A 72 -9.38 11.96 -19.10
N ALA A 73 -9.44 12.97 -18.23
CA ALA A 73 -9.18 14.37 -18.57
C ALA A 73 -7.76 14.56 -19.14
N TYR A 74 -6.75 13.96 -18.51
CA TYR A 74 -5.36 13.98 -18.98
C TYR A 74 -5.20 13.31 -20.36
N ARG A 75 -5.94 12.23 -20.65
CA ARG A 75 -5.94 11.59 -21.97
C ARG A 75 -6.63 12.45 -23.03
N ILE A 76 -7.71 13.16 -22.66
CA ILE A 76 -8.40 14.09 -23.57
C ILE A 76 -7.46 15.26 -23.94
N THR A 77 -6.73 15.82 -22.97
CA THR A 77 -5.78 16.92 -23.24
C THR A 77 -4.62 16.46 -24.12
N LEU A 78 -4.08 15.27 -23.91
CA LEU A 78 -3.03 14.69 -24.76
C LEU A 78 -3.52 14.44 -26.21
N ASN A 79 -4.77 14.03 -26.40
CA ASN A 79 -5.36 13.76 -27.72
C ASN A 79 -6.01 14.99 -28.37
N ARG A 80 -5.53 16.20 -28.02
CA ARG A 80 -6.01 17.48 -28.59
C ARG A 80 -7.52 17.68 -28.50
N GLY A 81 -8.16 17.18 -27.44
CA GLY A 81 -9.60 17.34 -27.21
C GLY A 81 -10.50 16.30 -27.90
N SER A 82 -9.95 15.34 -28.65
CA SER A 82 -10.75 14.27 -29.27
C SER A 82 -11.17 13.22 -28.23
N VAL A 83 -12.41 13.33 -27.74
CA VAL A 83 -13.01 12.39 -26.78
C VAL A 83 -13.06 10.95 -27.31
N PRO A 84 -13.47 10.68 -28.57
CA PRO A 84 -13.51 9.30 -29.09
C PRO A 84 -12.12 8.66 -29.16
N ALA A 85 -11.09 9.43 -29.56
CA ALA A 85 -9.72 8.93 -29.60
C ALA A 85 -9.13 8.72 -28.20
N ALA A 86 -9.52 9.54 -27.22
CA ALA A 86 -9.10 9.36 -25.83
C ALA A 86 -9.70 8.11 -25.20
N LEU A 87 -11.00 7.86 -25.43
CA LEU A 87 -11.69 6.66 -24.94
C LEU A 87 -11.17 5.38 -25.60
N ALA A 88 -10.87 5.41 -26.90
CA ALA A 88 -10.30 4.27 -27.62
C ALA A 88 -8.90 3.85 -27.12
N ASN A 89 -8.16 4.78 -26.49
CA ASN A 89 -6.85 4.53 -25.89
C ASN A 89 -6.92 4.11 -24.41
N LEU A 90 -8.12 3.98 -23.83
CA LEU A 90 -8.26 3.46 -22.48
C LEU A 90 -7.97 1.95 -22.44
N PRO A 91 -7.44 1.44 -21.33
CA PRO A 91 -7.23 0.01 -21.17
C PRO A 91 -8.58 -0.73 -21.33
N GLU A 92 -8.59 -1.75 -22.18
CA GLU A 92 -9.77 -2.58 -22.40
C GLU A 92 -10.22 -3.22 -21.08
N PHE A 93 -11.50 -3.01 -20.73
CA PHE A 93 -12.09 -3.60 -19.54
C PHE A 93 -12.30 -5.10 -19.75
N HIS A 94 -11.34 -5.89 -19.30
CA HIS A 94 -11.41 -7.36 -19.30
C HIS A 94 -12.28 -7.89 -18.15
N PHE A 95 -13.48 -7.33 -17.96
CA PHE A 95 -14.31 -7.53 -16.77
C PHE A 95 -14.50 -9.01 -16.45
N SER A 96 -14.85 -9.83 -17.46
CA SER A 96 -15.08 -11.27 -17.33
C SER A 96 -13.91 -12.06 -16.71
N LYS A 97 -12.66 -11.61 -16.90
CA LYS A 97 -11.47 -12.29 -16.38
C LYS A 97 -10.97 -11.71 -15.06
N VAL A 98 -11.23 -10.43 -14.81
CA VAL A 98 -10.64 -9.70 -13.67
C VAL A 98 -11.62 -9.51 -12.50
N TRP A 99 -12.94 -9.64 -12.70
CA TRP A 99 -13.92 -9.35 -11.66
C TRP A 99 -13.75 -10.23 -10.42
N LEU A 100 -13.55 -11.54 -10.60
CA LEU A 100 -13.41 -12.49 -9.50
C LEU A 100 -12.13 -12.24 -8.67
N PRO A 101 -10.93 -12.16 -9.26
CA PRO A 101 -9.73 -11.85 -8.49
C PRO A 101 -9.80 -10.45 -7.85
N LEU A 102 -10.40 -9.45 -8.51
CA LEU A 102 -10.62 -8.14 -7.91
C LEU A 102 -11.54 -8.22 -6.69
N PHE A 103 -12.67 -8.91 -6.81
CA PHE A 103 -13.63 -9.07 -5.73
C PHE A 103 -13.02 -9.80 -4.53
N LEU A 104 -12.33 -10.92 -4.76
CA LEU A 104 -11.63 -11.66 -3.72
C LEU A 104 -10.54 -10.82 -3.07
N SER A 105 -9.76 -10.07 -3.85
CA SER A 105 -8.73 -9.17 -3.32
C SER A 105 -9.33 -8.07 -2.44
N GLY A 106 -10.50 -7.53 -2.83
CA GLY A 106 -11.22 -6.52 -2.06
C GLY A 106 -11.76 -7.06 -0.73
N ILE A 107 -12.31 -8.27 -0.72
CA ILE A 107 -12.74 -8.94 0.52
C ILE A 107 -11.54 -9.18 1.44
N LEU A 108 -10.48 -9.79 0.93
CA LEU A 108 -9.26 -10.06 1.69
C LEU A 108 -8.64 -8.78 2.26
N PHE A 109 -8.59 -7.72 1.46
CA PHE A 109 -8.13 -6.41 1.88
C PHE A 109 -9.02 -5.84 2.99
N SER A 110 -10.34 -5.92 2.85
CA SER A 110 -11.30 -5.41 3.84
C SER A 110 -11.17 -6.14 5.18
N ILE A 111 -11.01 -7.47 5.16
CA ILE A 111 -10.76 -8.29 6.35
C ILE A 111 -9.44 -7.86 7.01
N GLY A 112 -8.36 -7.72 6.21
CA GLY A 112 -7.07 -7.28 6.72
C GLY A 112 -7.09 -5.86 7.31
N MET A 113 -7.85 -4.96 6.69
CA MET A 113 -8.02 -3.58 7.17
C MET A 113 -8.81 -3.53 8.47
N LEU A 114 -9.91 -4.28 8.59
CA LEU A 114 -10.67 -4.42 9.83
C LEU A 114 -9.82 -5.01 10.95
N GLY A 115 -9.07 -6.09 10.67
CA GLY A 115 -8.12 -6.67 11.63
C GLY A 115 -7.04 -5.68 12.08
N SER A 116 -6.58 -4.81 11.18
CA SER A 116 -5.61 -3.76 11.49
C SER A 116 -6.22 -2.69 12.42
N ILE A 117 -7.47 -2.28 12.17
CA ILE A 117 -8.19 -1.31 13.02
C ILE A 117 -8.41 -1.90 14.41
N ILE A 118 -8.91 -3.14 14.50
CA ILE A 118 -9.12 -3.84 15.78
C ILE A 118 -7.79 -3.97 16.53
N SER A 119 -6.71 -4.35 15.85
CA SER A 119 -5.39 -4.46 16.47
C SER A 119 -4.94 -3.13 17.06
N VAL A 120 -5.08 -2.02 16.34
CA VAL A 120 -4.72 -0.68 16.84
C VAL A 120 -5.65 -0.19 17.95
N GLU A 121 -6.95 -0.53 17.89
CA GLU A 121 -7.94 -0.14 18.91
C GLU A 121 -7.69 -0.84 20.25
N TYR A 122 -7.36 -2.14 20.25
CA TYR A 122 -7.15 -2.91 21.48
C TYR A 122 -5.71 -2.89 22.01
N LEU A 123 -4.69 -2.86 21.13
CA LEU A 123 -3.27 -2.91 21.53
C LEU A 123 -2.63 -1.53 21.57
N GLY A 124 -3.35 -0.50 21.15
CA GLY A 124 -2.80 0.85 20.94
C GLY A 124 -2.01 0.98 19.65
N GLN A 125 -1.71 2.22 19.27
CA GLN A 125 -1.12 2.54 17.98
C GLN A 125 0.32 2.06 17.81
N GLY A 126 1.12 2.03 18.88
CA GLY A 126 2.50 1.55 18.83
C GLY A 126 2.56 0.05 18.55
N ILE A 127 1.92 -0.74 19.39
CA ILE A 127 1.96 -2.21 19.32
C ILE A 127 1.11 -2.71 18.14
N GLY A 128 -0.10 -2.17 17.95
CA GLY A 128 -1.01 -2.59 16.88
C GLY A 128 -0.41 -2.38 15.48
N ASN A 129 0.17 -1.21 15.19
CA ASN A 129 0.81 -0.97 13.89
C ASN A 129 2.01 -1.88 13.65
N THR A 130 2.77 -2.18 14.70
CA THR A 130 3.92 -3.06 14.66
C THR A 130 3.52 -4.48 14.26
N PHE A 131 2.43 -5.02 14.81
CA PHE A 131 1.84 -6.29 14.38
C PHE A 131 1.36 -6.26 12.93
N VAL A 132 0.70 -5.18 12.51
CA VAL A 132 0.22 -5.02 11.13
C VAL A 132 1.40 -5.00 10.14
N GLN A 133 2.55 -4.45 10.51
CA GLN A 133 3.75 -4.42 9.66
C GLN A 133 4.37 -5.81 9.44
N CYS A 134 4.20 -6.76 10.37
CA CYS A 134 4.65 -8.15 10.20
C CYS A 134 4.04 -8.84 8.96
N LYS A 135 2.94 -8.33 8.41
CA LYS A 135 2.36 -8.82 7.15
C LYS A 135 3.35 -8.77 5.98
N ILE A 136 4.34 -7.87 6.01
CA ILE A 136 5.40 -7.78 4.99
C ILE A 136 6.26 -9.06 4.97
N LEU A 137 6.51 -9.64 6.14
CA LEU A 137 7.26 -10.89 6.26
C LEU A 137 6.46 -12.05 5.66
N ILE A 138 5.17 -12.14 6.00
CA ILE A 138 4.26 -13.15 5.45
C ILE A 138 4.17 -13.02 3.93
N ALA A 139 4.00 -11.80 3.41
CA ALA A 139 4.00 -11.54 1.97
C ALA A 139 5.32 -11.96 1.30
N GLY A 140 6.47 -11.70 1.93
CA GLY A 140 7.76 -12.16 1.45
C GLY A 140 7.91 -13.68 1.44
N LEU A 141 7.40 -14.38 2.47
CA LEU A 141 7.38 -15.84 2.51
C LEU A 141 6.53 -16.42 1.38
N TRP A 142 5.36 -15.83 1.09
CA TRP A 142 4.55 -16.21 -0.07
C TRP A 142 5.29 -15.98 -1.39
N GLY A 143 6.02 -14.86 -1.51
CA GLY A 143 6.86 -14.57 -2.68
C GLY A 143 8.00 -15.59 -2.90
N ILE A 144 8.54 -16.16 -1.82
CA ILE A 144 9.60 -17.19 -1.88
C ILE A 144 9.01 -18.57 -2.16
N PHE A 145 8.03 -19.01 -1.37
CA PHE A 145 7.55 -20.40 -1.39
C PHE A 145 6.45 -20.66 -2.41
N TYR A 146 5.48 -19.74 -2.55
CA TYR A 146 4.30 -19.96 -3.37
C TYR A 146 4.48 -19.40 -4.79
N TYR A 147 4.74 -18.09 -4.90
CA TYR A 147 4.89 -17.44 -6.22
C TYR A 147 6.26 -17.67 -6.85
N GLN A 148 7.27 -18.04 -6.04
CA GLN A 148 8.65 -18.26 -6.48
C GLN A 148 9.22 -17.08 -7.27
N GLU A 149 8.84 -15.85 -6.92
CA GLU A 149 9.33 -14.61 -7.54
C GLU A 149 10.74 -14.28 -7.07
N ILE A 150 11.05 -14.62 -5.81
CA ILE A 150 12.35 -14.41 -5.20
C ILE A 150 13.14 -15.72 -5.30
N ARG A 151 13.94 -15.86 -6.36
CA ARG A 151 14.79 -17.03 -6.60
C ARG A 151 16.26 -16.78 -6.28
N GLY A 152 16.96 -17.85 -5.92
CA GLY A 152 18.39 -17.86 -5.64
C GLY A 152 18.70 -17.70 -4.14
N MET A 153 19.55 -18.60 -3.63
CA MET A 153 19.90 -18.65 -2.20
C MET A 153 20.44 -17.33 -1.67
N ALA A 154 21.30 -16.63 -2.44
CA ALA A 154 21.85 -15.34 -2.02
C ALA A 154 20.77 -14.25 -1.81
N THR A 155 19.70 -14.24 -2.61
CA THR A 155 18.59 -13.28 -2.46
C THR A 155 17.71 -13.65 -1.29
N ILE A 156 17.43 -14.95 -1.12
CA ILE A 156 16.64 -15.49 -0.01
C ILE A 156 17.34 -15.21 1.33
N THR A 157 18.65 -15.45 1.43
CA THR A 157 19.42 -15.13 2.64
C THR A 157 19.39 -13.63 2.95
N LYS A 158 19.52 -12.76 1.95
CA LYS A 158 19.39 -11.30 2.14
C LYS A 158 18.00 -10.92 2.63
N PHE A 159 16.95 -11.56 2.13
CA PHE A 159 15.59 -11.36 2.62
C PHE A 159 15.49 -11.74 4.10
N PHE A 160 15.96 -12.92 4.50
CA PHE A 160 15.91 -13.34 5.91
C PHE A 160 16.73 -12.43 6.82
N ILE A 161 17.92 -11.99 6.41
CA ILE A 161 18.70 -11.00 7.17
C ILE A 161 17.88 -9.71 7.34
N SER A 162 17.28 -9.19 6.27
CA SER A 162 16.45 -7.98 6.34
C SER A 162 15.20 -8.17 7.20
N ALA A 163 14.62 -9.37 7.21
CA ALA A 163 13.48 -9.73 8.04
C ALA A 163 13.84 -9.75 9.52
N VAL A 164 15.00 -10.28 9.90
CA VAL A 164 15.50 -10.23 11.28
C VAL A 164 15.70 -8.78 11.73
N PHE A 165 16.33 -7.94 10.91
CA PHE A 165 16.49 -6.52 11.22
C PHE A 165 15.13 -5.81 11.39
N ALA A 166 14.17 -6.08 10.51
CA ALA A 166 12.83 -5.52 10.62
C ALA A 166 12.14 -5.96 11.92
N LEU A 167 12.21 -7.24 12.28
CA LEU A 167 11.67 -7.77 13.53
C LEU A 167 12.32 -7.14 14.76
N MET A 168 13.63 -6.95 14.77
CA MET A 168 14.32 -6.26 15.86
C MET A 168 13.84 -4.80 16.00
N GLY A 169 13.67 -4.08 14.90
CA GLY A 169 13.14 -2.71 14.93
C GLY A 169 11.70 -2.65 15.46
N ILE A 170 10.86 -3.58 15.01
CA ILE A 170 9.49 -3.80 15.48
C ILE A 170 9.47 -4.06 17.00
N LEU A 171 10.30 -4.99 17.49
CA LEU A 171 10.38 -5.32 18.91
C LEU A 171 10.91 -4.16 19.76
N ALA A 172 11.92 -3.44 19.28
CA ALA A 172 12.47 -2.27 19.97
C ALA A 172 11.42 -1.16 20.12
N LEU A 173 10.69 -0.84 19.05
CA LEU A 173 9.60 0.14 19.07
C LEU A 173 8.46 -0.31 20.00
N SER A 174 8.14 -1.60 20.00
CA SER A 174 7.12 -2.17 20.90
C SER A 174 7.54 -2.05 22.37
N HIS A 175 8.81 -2.30 22.69
CA HIS A 175 9.33 -2.23 24.06
C HIS A 175 9.34 -0.80 24.61
N GLU A 176 9.79 0.17 23.80
CA GLU A 176 9.79 1.58 24.19
C GLU A 176 8.37 2.08 24.52
N HIS A 177 7.37 1.66 23.75
CA HIS A 177 5.98 2.05 23.99
C HIS A 177 5.40 1.45 25.28
N SER A 178 5.74 0.19 25.62
CA SER A 178 5.31 -0.42 26.89
C SER A 178 5.87 0.32 28.11
N HIS A 179 7.09 0.85 28.03
CA HIS A 179 7.70 1.58 29.15
C HIS A 179 7.05 2.94 29.42
N ILE A 180 6.61 3.65 28.38
CA ILE A 180 5.94 4.96 28.52
C ILE A 180 4.54 4.82 29.12
N SER A 181 3.89 3.67 28.97
CA SER A 181 2.52 3.41 29.44
C SER A 181 2.41 3.14 30.95
N HIS A 182 3.54 2.94 31.64
CA HIS A 182 3.62 2.60 33.07
C HIS A 182 4.09 3.77 33.96
N HIS A 183 4.23 4.97 33.40
CA HIS A 183 4.49 6.22 34.12
C HIS A 183 3.27 7.15 34.03
#